data_AF-A0A7X8JZ58-F1
#
_entry.id   AF-A0A7X8JZ58-F1
#
_cell.length_a   1.000
_cell.length_b   1.000
_cell.length_c   1.000
_cell.angle_alpha   90.00
_cell.angle_beta   90.00
_cell.angle_gamma   90.00
#
_symmetry.space_group_name_H-M   'P 1'
#
loop_
_entity.id
_entity.type
_entity.pdbx_description
1 polymer ?
#
loop_
_entity_poly.entity_id
_entity_poly.type
_entity_poly.pdbx_seq_one_letter_code
_entity_poly.pdbx_strand_id
1 'polypeptide(L)'
;MKILNQIRNKKGTTMVLHVITFTVIAACASIVVDIGVVAYKKADTVKATDAAALAGAQSILYEEDNPIMTAREYLQKNGVNPDDANIEILGDNAGIKVTTKTNVNYVFAQLLGFESTEVNASATAKIMAITSVYKGIRPFAIEEQDLEFGTLYTLKEGGGSGSNGNYGGLALGGTGANNYRFNILNGYDGELKVGDYVTTETGNMSNPTKSSVNELISRCNHHPRCTYDSFNPDCSRVVTVVIVDDLDVNGRSSVQILGFASFFLIAVEGQGNECVVKGYFVRNVTQGESNEVQKNYGLSGVKLTQ
;
A
#
# COMPACT_ATOMS: atom_id res chain seq x y z
N MET A 1 -23.65 76.06 -20.30
CA MET A 1 -23.23 76.07 -18.87
C MET A 1 -24.22 75.38 -17.89
N LYS A 2 -25.43 74.95 -18.30
CA LYS A 2 -26.40 74.26 -17.41
C LYS A 2 -26.18 72.74 -17.21
N ILE A 3 -25.49 72.06 -18.13
CA ILE A 3 -25.23 70.61 -18.04
C ILE A 3 -24.16 70.29 -16.98
N LEU A 4 -23.16 71.17 -16.83
CA LEU A 4 -22.10 71.05 -15.80
C LEU A 4 -22.64 71.21 -14.36
N ASN A 5 -23.75 71.93 -14.17
CA ASN A 5 -24.38 72.08 -12.86
C ASN A 5 -25.29 70.90 -12.45
N GLN A 6 -25.74 70.06 -13.39
CA GLN A 6 -26.48 68.83 -13.04
C GLN A 6 -25.56 67.71 -12.55
N ILE A 7 -24.27 67.72 -12.92
CA ILE A 7 -23.28 66.77 -12.40
C ILE A 7 -22.92 67.09 -10.94
N ARG A 8 -23.05 68.35 -10.53
CA ARG A 8 -22.71 68.81 -9.17
C ARG A 8 -23.72 68.42 -8.09
N ASN A 9 -24.90 67.92 -8.48
CA ASN A 9 -26.03 67.67 -7.56
C ASN A 9 -26.60 66.23 -7.59
N LYS A 10 -25.83 65.25 -8.10
CA LYS A 10 -26.19 63.81 -8.12
C LYS A 10 -25.37 62.92 -7.19
N LYS A 11 -24.68 63.50 -6.19
CA LYS A 11 -23.76 62.76 -5.29
C LYS A 11 -24.44 61.58 -4.57
N GLY A 12 -25.72 61.70 -4.22
CA GLY A 12 -26.48 60.63 -3.57
C GLY A 12 -26.81 59.45 -4.50
N THR A 13 -27.34 59.72 -5.70
CA THR A 13 -27.73 58.67 -6.66
C THR A 13 -26.52 57.90 -7.20
N THR A 14 -25.39 58.58 -7.43
CA THR A 14 -24.15 57.92 -7.86
C THR A 14 -23.64 56.95 -6.81
N MET A 15 -23.75 57.31 -5.52
CA MET A 15 -23.36 56.43 -4.42
C MET A 15 -24.24 55.17 -4.36
N VAL A 16 -25.56 55.33 -4.49
CA VAL A 16 -26.50 54.18 -4.51
C VAL A 16 -26.19 53.23 -5.68
N LEU A 17 -26.00 53.77 -6.89
CA LEU A 17 -25.66 52.95 -8.06
C LEU A 17 -24.32 52.23 -7.90
N HIS A 18 -23.32 52.91 -7.31
CA HIS A 18 -22.01 52.32 -7.09
C HIS A 18 -22.07 51.16 -6.10
N VAL A 19 -22.83 51.31 -5.00
CA VAL A 19 -23.04 50.23 -4.03
C VAL A 19 -23.71 49.03 -4.70
N ILE A 20 -24.80 49.24 -5.45
CA ILE A 20 -25.51 48.14 -6.13
C ILE A 20 -24.57 47.42 -7.11
N THR A 21 -23.87 48.16 -7.97
CA THR A 21 -22.94 47.56 -8.96
C THR A 21 -21.81 46.81 -8.28
N PHE A 22 -21.21 47.38 -7.23
CA PHE A 22 -20.14 46.74 -6.48
C PHE A 22 -20.63 45.46 -5.80
N THR A 23 -21.82 45.47 -5.21
CA THR A 23 -22.44 44.26 -4.61
C THR A 23 -22.66 43.18 -5.66
N VAL A 24 -23.13 43.51 -6.86
CA VAL A 24 -23.31 42.54 -7.95
C VAL A 24 -21.97 41.95 -8.39
N ILE A 25 -20.94 42.78 -8.56
CA ILE A 25 -19.59 42.30 -8.92
C ILE A 25 -19.02 41.41 -7.81
N ALA A 26 -19.17 41.80 -6.53
CA ALA A 26 -18.71 41.00 -5.39
C ALA A 26 -19.44 39.65 -5.32
N ALA A 27 -20.74 39.61 -5.59
CA ALA A 27 -21.51 38.36 -5.65
C ALA A 27 -21.07 37.44 -6.79
N CYS A 28 -20.78 37.98 -7.97
CA CYS A 28 -20.22 37.18 -9.07
C CYS A 28 -18.80 36.68 -8.72
N ALA A 29 -17.97 37.52 -8.12
CA ALA A 29 -16.61 37.16 -7.71
C ALA A 29 -16.62 36.08 -6.62
N SER A 30 -17.55 36.15 -5.66
CA SER A 30 -17.66 35.12 -4.62
C SER A 30 -18.05 33.77 -5.19
N ILE A 31 -18.99 33.72 -6.12
CA ILE A 31 -19.38 32.44 -6.75
C ILE A 31 -18.18 31.79 -7.46
N VAL A 32 -17.31 32.57 -8.12
CA VAL A 32 -16.18 32.00 -8.85
C VAL A 32 -15.01 31.68 -7.92
N VAL A 33 -14.57 32.64 -7.12
CA VAL A 33 -13.33 32.53 -6.33
C VAL A 33 -13.58 31.73 -5.06
N ASP A 34 -14.62 32.03 -4.30
CA ASP A 34 -14.85 31.38 -3.00
C ASP A 34 -15.23 29.92 -3.17
N ILE A 35 -16.12 29.60 -4.11
CA ILE A 35 -16.46 28.21 -4.41
C ILE A 35 -15.22 27.46 -4.94
N GLY A 36 -14.41 28.12 -5.78
CA GLY A 36 -13.15 27.55 -6.26
C GLY A 36 -12.18 27.21 -5.12
N VAL A 37 -11.99 28.13 -4.16
CA VAL A 37 -11.14 27.91 -2.99
C VAL A 37 -11.69 26.80 -2.10
N VAL A 38 -13.01 26.77 -1.83
CA VAL A 38 -13.64 25.70 -1.05
C VAL A 38 -13.50 24.34 -1.73
N ALA A 39 -13.73 24.26 -3.03
CA ALA A 39 -13.58 23.02 -3.79
C ALA A 39 -12.14 22.51 -3.77
N TYR A 40 -11.16 23.40 -3.96
CA TYR A 40 -9.75 23.07 -3.86
C TYR A 40 -9.39 22.57 -2.44
N LYS A 41 -9.81 23.29 -1.40
CA LYS A 41 -9.56 22.90 -0.01
C LYS A 41 -10.24 21.59 0.38
N LYS A 42 -11.40 21.28 -0.21
CA LYS A 42 -12.04 19.97 -0.06
C LYS A 42 -11.23 18.85 -0.66
N ALA A 43 -10.74 19.01 -1.89
CA ALA A 43 -9.88 18.00 -2.52
C ALA A 43 -8.59 17.77 -1.72
N ASP A 44 -7.98 18.84 -1.23
CA ASP A 44 -6.77 18.81 -0.40
C ASP A 44 -7.01 18.08 0.93
N THR A 45 -8.12 18.38 1.62
CA THR A 45 -8.49 17.74 2.90
C THR A 45 -8.80 16.24 2.71
N VAL A 46 -9.47 15.86 1.60
CA VAL A 46 -9.70 14.44 1.28
C VAL A 46 -8.39 13.71 1.05
N LYS A 47 -7.49 14.27 0.23
CA LYS A 47 -6.17 13.68 -0.03
C LYS A 47 -5.37 13.49 1.27
N ALA A 48 -5.38 14.48 2.16
CA ALA A 48 -4.72 14.38 3.46
C ALA A 48 -5.32 13.24 4.31
N THR A 49 -6.65 13.13 4.34
CA THR A 49 -7.38 12.12 5.11
C THR A 49 -7.12 10.71 4.56
N ASP A 50 -7.11 10.54 3.24
CA ASP A 50 -6.78 9.28 2.56
C ASP A 50 -5.34 8.84 2.87
N ALA A 51 -4.38 9.76 2.78
CA ALA A 51 -2.98 9.48 3.08
C ALA A 51 -2.79 9.09 4.55
N ALA A 52 -3.49 9.77 5.46
CA ALA A 52 -3.46 9.45 6.89
C ALA A 52 -4.07 8.08 7.19
N ALA A 53 -5.20 7.74 6.57
CA ALA A 53 -5.83 6.44 6.74
C ALA A 53 -4.93 5.31 6.20
N LEU A 54 -4.37 5.47 5.00
CA LEU A 54 -3.45 4.48 4.42
C LEU A 54 -2.20 4.28 5.29
N ALA A 55 -1.57 5.37 5.75
CA ALA A 55 -0.38 5.30 6.58
C ALA A 55 -0.67 4.68 7.95
N GLY A 56 -1.80 5.05 8.59
CA GLY A 56 -2.22 4.45 9.85
C GLY A 56 -2.49 2.95 9.72
N ALA A 57 -3.17 2.52 8.64
CA ALA A 57 -3.39 1.10 8.38
C ALA A 57 -2.08 0.33 8.10
N GLN A 58 -1.12 0.94 7.41
CA GLN A 58 0.21 0.34 7.22
C GLN A 58 0.97 0.20 8.55
N SER A 59 0.90 1.22 9.40
CA SER A 59 1.51 1.23 10.74
C SER A 59 0.95 0.10 11.64
N ILE A 60 -0.37 -0.18 11.56
CA ILE A 60 -0.99 -1.33 12.21
C ILE A 60 -0.39 -2.66 11.69
N LEU A 61 -0.27 -2.82 10.36
CA LEU A 61 0.24 -4.06 9.76
C LEU A 61 1.68 -4.38 10.20
N TYR A 62 2.52 -3.34 10.30
CA TYR A 62 3.92 -3.47 10.72
C TYR A 62 4.10 -3.53 12.24
N GLU A 63 3.01 -3.58 13.01
CA GLU A 63 3.02 -3.64 14.48
C GLU A 63 3.82 -2.47 15.11
N GLU A 64 3.73 -1.29 14.50
CA GLU A 64 4.33 -0.07 15.07
C GLU A 64 3.62 0.36 16.36
N ASP A 65 4.36 1.01 17.27
CA ASP A 65 3.88 1.35 18.62
C ASP A 65 2.63 2.23 18.65
N ASN A 66 2.44 3.12 17.66
CA ASN A 66 1.34 4.08 17.68
C ASN A 66 0.81 4.46 16.29
N PRO A 67 -0.10 3.65 15.72
CA PRO A 67 -0.69 3.91 14.40
C PRO A 67 -1.49 5.21 14.29
N ILE A 68 -2.06 5.66 15.42
CA ILE A 68 -2.78 6.93 15.49
C ILE A 68 -1.80 8.09 15.31
N MET A 69 -0.61 8.01 15.90
CA MET A 69 0.43 9.04 15.75
C MET A 69 0.93 9.09 14.30
N THR A 70 1.17 7.94 13.66
CA THR A 70 1.53 7.87 12.24
C THR A 70 0.46 8.52 11.36
N ALA A 71 -0.82 8.24 11.58
CA ALA A 71 -1.90 8.90 10.86
C ALA A 71 -1.91 10.43 11.07
N ARG A 72 -1.68 10.90 12.31
CA ARG A 72 -1.56 12.34 12.62
C ARG A 72 -0.38 13.01 11.90
N GLU A 73 0.78 12.35 11.83
CA GLU A 73 1.92 12.88 11.09
C GLU A 73 1.59 13.08 9.61
N TYR A 74 0.87 12.13 9.00
CA TYR A 74 0.49 12.21 7.60
C TYR A 74 -0.54 13.31 7.34
N LEU A 75 -1.44 13.59 8.28
CA LEU A 75 -2.29 14.79 8.22
C LEU A 75 -1.45 16.07 8.21
N GLN A 76 -0.51 16.17 9.15
CA GLN A 76 0.35 17.36 9.28
C GLN A 76 1.24 17.57 8.05
N LYS A 77 1.83 16.49 7.50
CA LYS A 77 2.62 16.51 6.25
C LYS A 77 1.79 16.97 5.04
N ASN A 78 0.47 16.77 5.08
CA ASN A 78 -0.47 17.24 4.06
C ASN A 78 -1.17 18.57 4.43
N GLY A 79 -0.69 19.29 5.45
CA GLY A 79 -1.18 20.63 5.79
C GLY A 79 -2.53 20.68 6.51
N VAL A 80 -3.01 19.54 7.03
CA VAL A 80 -4.20 19.47 7.89
C VAL A 80 -3.76 19.39 9.35
N ASN A 81 -4.41 20.17 10.21
CA ASN A 81 -4.13 20.16 11.64
C ASN A 81 -4.58 18.83 12.27
N PRO A 82 -3.68 18.05 12.90
CA PRO A 82 -4.04 16.76 13.48
C PRO A 82 -5.02 16.84 14.66
N ASP A 83 -5.13 17.99 15.32
CA ASP A 83 -6.06 18.19 16.44
C ASP A 83 -7.52 18.30 15.99
N ASP A 84 -7.74 18.62 14.72
CA ASP A 84 -9.07 18.65 14.09
C ASP A 84 -9.52 17.27 13.59
N ALA A 85 -8.73 16.23 13.85
CA ALA A 85 -8.98 14.86 13.40
C ALA A 85 -9.48 13.94 14.51
N ASN A 86 -10.52 13.16 14.19
CA ASN A 86 -10.91 11.97 14.94
C ASN A 86 -10.36 10.73 14.22
N ILE A 87 -9.63 9.88 14.94
CA ILE A 87 -8.97 8.69 14.40
C ILE A 87 -9.39 7.49 15.24
N GLU A 88 -9.95 6.49 14.57
CA GLU A 88 -10.51 5.28 15.17
C GLU A 88 -9.86 4.04 14.55
N ILE A 89 -9.31 3.16 15.38
CA ILE A 89 -8.84 1.84 14.93
C ILE A 89 -10.06 0.93 14.84
N LEU A 90 -10.23 0.26 13.70
CA LEU A 90 -11.32 -0.68 13.49
C LEU A 90 -11.07 -1.97 14.30
N GLY A 91 -12.15 -2.68 14.66
CA GLY A 91 -12.09 -3.93 15.41
C GLY A 91 -11.08 -4.94 14.83
N ASP A 92 -10.45 -5.71 15.71
CA ASP A 92 -9.41 -6.69 15.40
C ASP A 92 -8.20 -6.12 14.64
N ASN A 93 -7.92 -4.82 14.77
CA ASN A 93 -6.85 -4.14 14.02
C ASN A 93 -6.98 -4.30 12.50
N ALA A 94 -8.21 -4.47 11.99
CA ALA A 94 -8.47 -4.68 10.56
C ALA A 94 -8.30 -3.40 9.72
N GLY A 95 -8.04 -2.26 10.33
CA GLY A 95 -7.86 -1.00 9.64
C GLY A 95 -8.01 0.23 10.54
N ILE A 96 -8.09 1.39 9.92
CA ILE A 96 -8.23 2.67 10.60
C ILE A 96 -9.22 3.56 9.85
N LYS A 97 -10.00 4.33 10.59
CA LYS A 97 -10.89 5.37 10.10
C LYS A 97 -10.39 6.73 10.57
N VAL A 98 -10.26 7.65 9.64
CA VAL A 98 -9.84 9.03 9.90
C VAL A 98 -10.96 9.96 9.44
N THR A 99 -11.39 10.86 10.31
CA THR A 99 -12.34 11.93 10.00
C THR A 99 -11.71 13.25 10.39
N THR A 100 -11.66 14.21 9.47
CA THR A 100 -11.05 15.52 9.69
C THR A 100 -11.96 16.64 9.23
N LYS A 101 -11.71 17.84 9.76
CA LYS A 101 -12.37 19.07 9.36
C LYS A 101 -11.36 20.18 9.12
N THR A 102 -11.64 21.04 8.15
CA THR A 102 -10.84 22.20 7.81
C THR A 102 -11.76 23.41 7.64
N ASN A 103 -11.47 24.51 8.34
CA ASN A 103 -12.19 25.76 8.13
C ASN A 103 -11.61 26.54 6.95
N VAL A 104 -12.47 27.03 6.06
CA VAL A 104 -12.10 27.77 4.86
C VAL A 104 -12.73 29.16 4.93
N ASN A 105 -11.90 30.18 5.10
CA ASN A 105 -12.35 31.56 5.08
C ASN A 105 -12.71 31.97 3.65
N TYR A 106 -13.83 32.67 3.51
CA TYR A 106 -14.19 33.30 2.25
C TYR A 106 -13.30 34.54 1.99
N VAL A 107 -13.22 34.96 0.74
CA VAL A 107 -12.48 36.11 0.24
C VAL A 107 -13.45 37.21 -0.16
N PHE A 108 -14.36 36.95 -1.10
CA PHE A 108 -15.32 37.95 -1.59
C PHE A 108 -16.66 37.86 -0.88
N ALA A 109 -17.09 36.66 -0.48
CA ALA A 109 -18.34 36.46 0.25
C ALA A 109 -18.34 37.18 1.63
N GLN A 110 -17.16 37.51 2.16
CA GLN A 110 -17.03 38.37 3.36
C GLN A 110 -17.68 39.74 3.17
N LEU A 111 -17.60 40.31 1.97
CA LEU A 111 -18.25 41.59 1.63
C LEU A 111 -19.79 41.50 1.65
N LEU A 112 -20.33 40.28 1.60
CA LEU A 112 -21.75 39.96 1.64
C LEU A 112 -22.20 39.45 3.02
N GLY A 113 -21.28 39.42 4.01
CA GLY A 113 -21.57 38.96 5.37
C GLY A 113 -21.31 37.48 5.63
N PHE A 114 -20.66 36.75 4.72
CA PHE A 114 -20.25 35.35 4.93
C PHE A 114 -18.77 35.27 5.28
N GLU A 115 -18.43 34.75 6.46
CA GLU A 115 -17.05 34.74 6.94
C GLU A 115 -16.25 33.51 6.49
N SER A 116 -16.82 32.32 6.68
CA SER A 116 -16.13 31.04 6.42
C SER A 116 -17.11 29.87 6.25
N THR A 117 -16.57 28.71 5.88
CA THR A 117 -17.29 27.44 5.84
C THR A 117 -16.41 26.29 6.27
N GLU A 118 -17.01 25.27 6.88
CA GLU A 118 -16.31 24.06 7.29
C GLU A 118 -16.37 22.99 6.20
N VAL A 119 -15.21 22.40 5.92
CA VAL A 119 -15.08 21.29 5.00
C VAL A 119 -14.71 20.04 5.77
N ASN A 120 -15.52 19.00 5.63
CA ASN A 120 -15.35 17.71 6.28
C ASN A 120 -14.83 16.66 5.30
N ALA A 121 -13.95 15.78 5.77
CA ALA A 121 -13.46 14.62 5.04
C ALA A 121 -13.43 13.38 5.96
N SER A 122 -13.67 12.22 5.38
CA SER A 122 -13.56 10.93 6.07
C SER A 122 -12.98 9.91 5.12
N ALA A 123 -12.05 9.10 5.61
CA ALA A 123 -11.46 7.98 4.89
C ALA A 123 -11.31 6.78 5.82
N THR A 124 -11.57 5.59 5.29
CA THR A 124 -11.35 4.33 6.01
C THR A 124 -10.36 3.51 5.20
N ALA A 125 -9.29 3.04 5.81
CA ALA A 125 -8.35 2.12 5.18
C ALA A 125 -8.42 0.77 5.90
N LYS A 126 -8.58 -0.31 5.12
CA LYS A 126 -8.61 -1.68 5.63
C LYS A 126 -7.39 -2.47 5.17
N ILE A 127 -6.94 -3.36 6.05
CA ILE A 127 -5.90 -4.36 5.82
C ILE A 127 -6.60 -5.66 5.44
N MET A 128 -6.33 -6.16 4.24
CA MET A 128 -6.97 -7.36 3.70
C MET A 128 -5.93 -8.33 3.16
N ALA A 129 -6.18 -9.62 3.30
CA ALA A 129 -5.31 -10.64 2.73
C ALA A 129 -5.33 -10.59 1.20
N ILE A 130 -4.17 -10.81 0.58
CA ILE A 130 -4.02 -10.77 -0.88
C ILE A 130 -4.60 -12.03 -1.51
N THR A 131 -5.38 -11.84 -2.57
CA THR A 131 -5.94 -12.90 -3.42
C THR A 131 -5.34 -12.96 -4.80
N SER A 132 -4.71 -11.89 -5.28
CA SER A 132 -4.00 -11.86 -6.57
C SER A 132 -2.75 -10.99 -6.48
N VAL A 133 -1.63 -11.46 -7.05
CA VAL A 133 -0.39 -10.69 -7.20
C VAL A 133 -0.04 -10.61 -8.68
N TYR A 134 0.19 -9.39 -9.18
CA TYR A 134 0.40 -9.15 -10.62
C TYR A 134 1.84 -9.37 -11.11
N LYS A 135 2.83 -9.27 -10.22
CA LYS A 135 4.26 -9.37 -10.55
C LYS A 135 5.11 -9.59 -9.32
N GLY A 136 6.37 -9.97 -9.53
CA GLY A 136 7.38 -10.03 -8.46
C GLY A 136 7.35 -11.33 -7.65
N ILE A 137 6.51 -12.30 -8.02
CA ILE A 137 6.41 -13.60 -7.34
C ILE A 137 7.69 -14.39 -7.56
N ARG A 138 8.30 -14.89 -6.48
CA ARG A 138 9.44 -15.79 -6.59
C ARG A 138 8.94 -17.22 -6.73
N PRO A 139 9.64 -18.07 -7.50
CA PRO A 139 9.19 -19.44 -7.78
C PRO A 139 9.47 -20.38 -6.58
N PHE A 140 9.16 -19.92 -5.38
CA PHE A 140 9.22 -20.68 -4.14
C PHE A 140 7.80 -20.93 -3.65
N ALA A 141 7.51 -22.19 -3.37
CA ALA A 141 6.29 -22.64 -2.75
C ALA A 141 6.60 -23.25 -1.38
N ILE A 142 5.65 -23.10 -0.47
CA ILE A 142 5.59 -23.80 0.80
C ILE A 142 4.18 -24.32 1.00
N GLU A 143 4.05 -25.49 1.63
CA GLU A 143 2.75 -26.06 1.99
C GLU A 143 2.02 -25.16 2.99
N GLU A 144 0.70 -25.26 2.97
CA GLU A 144 -0.16 -24.57 3.91
C GLU A 144 0.12 -25.00 5.34
N GLN A 145 0.38 -24.01 6.19
CA GLN A 145 0.60 -24.18 7.61
C GLN A 145 0.38 -22.82 8.31
N ASP A 146 0.28 -22.86 9.63
CA ASP A 146 0.29 -21.63 10.43
C ASP A 146 1.72 -21.05 10.47
N LEU A 147 1.84 -19.76 10.14
CA LEU A 147 3.12 -19.07 10.03
C LEU A 147 3.42 -18.27 11.30
N GLU A 148 4.55 -18.56 11.93
CA GLU A 148 5.08 -17.81 13.07
C GLU A 148 6.05 -16.73 12.58
N PHE A 149 5.63 -15.46 12.67
CA PHE A 149 6.47 -14.33 12.26
C PHE A 149 7.67 -14.17 13.19
N GLY A 150 8.85 -13.92 12.62
CA GLY A 150 10.09 -13.76 13.37
C GLY A 150 10.81 -15.07 13.75
N THR A 151 10.24 -16.23 13.40
CA THR A 151 10.92 -17.54 13.53
C THR A 151 11.72 -17.87 12.26
N LEU A 152 12.85 -18.56 12.40
CA LEU A 152 13.68 -18.98 11.28
C LEU A 152 13.05 -20.19 10.57
N TYR A 153 12.76 -20.04 9.28
CA TYR A 153 12.21 -21.09 8.42
C TYR A 153 13.22 -21.55 7.37
N THR A 154 13.08 -22.82 6.99
CA THR A 154 13.64 -23.35 5.74
C THR A 154 12.57 -23.27 4.66
N LEU A 155 12.73 -22.36 3.71
CA LEU A 155 11.81 -22.20 2.59
C LEU A 155 12.01 -23.28 1.52
N LYS A 156 13.23 -23.80 1.43
CA LYS A 156 13.61 -24.84 0.49
C LYS A 156 14.57 -25.81 1.15
N GLU A 157 14.21 -27.07 1.15
CA GLU A 157 15.02 -28.17 1.67
C GLU A 157 16.07 -28.66 0.66
N GLY A 158 17.07 -29.37 1.19
CA GLY A 158 18.03 -30.13 0.41
C GLY A 158 17.45 -31.44 -0.15
N GLY A 159 18.06 -31.92 -1.23
CA GLY A 159 18.02 -33.27 -1.77
C GLY A 159 17.97 -34.37 -0.73
N GLY A 160 16.89 -35.17 -0.75
CA GLY A 160 16.66 -36.29 0.18
C GLY A 160 15.86 -35.94 1.44
N SER A 161 15.65 -34.66 1.73
CA SER A 161 14.81 -34.18 2.85
C SER A 161 13.47 -33.58 2.41
N GLY A 162 13.27 -33.38 1.10
CA GLY A 162 11.99 -32.97 0.52
C GLY A 162 11.13 -34.16 0.11
N SER A 163 9.82 -33.99 0.07
CA SER A 163 8.86 -34.99 -0.39
C SER A 163 9.04 -35.27 -1.89
N ASN A 164 9.31 -36.53 -2.23
CA ASN A 164 9.23 -37.08 -3.60
C ASN A 164 9.96 -36.31 -4.74
N GLY A 165 11.05 -35.62 -4.41
CA GLY A 165 11.89 -34.91 -5.40
C GLY A 165 11.40 -33.51 -5.80
N ASN A 166 10.39 -33.01 -5.10
CA ASN A 166 9.98 -31.61 -5.10
C ASN A 166 10.62 -30.89 -3.89
N TYR A 167 11.14 -29.69 -4.13
CA TYR A 167 11.86 -28.92 -3.12
C TYR A 167 11.33 -27.49 -3.02
N GLY A 168 10.02 -27.33 -3.22
CA GLY A 168 9.33 -26.04 -3.16
C GLY A 168 9.62 -25.13 -4.34
N GLY A 169 10.01 -25.68 -5.50
CA GLY A 169 10.23 -24.89 -6.72
C GLY A 169 8.97 -24.84 -7.59
N LEU A 170 8.65 -23.68 -8.17
CA LEU A 170 7.52 -23.52 -9.12
C LEU A 170 7.99 -23.19 -10.55
N ALA A 171 7.30 -23.78 -11.53
CA ALA A 171 7.52 -23.58 -12.96
C ALA A 171 6.64 -22.43 -13.48
N LEU A 172 6.98 -21.20 -13.10
CA LEU A 172 6.21 -20.00 -13.46
C LEU A 172 6.59 -19.49 -14.86
N GLY A 173 5.62 -19.43 -15.78
CA GLY A 173 5.83 -18.92 -17.15
C GLY A 173 6.70 -19.81 -18.05
N GLY A 174 7.09 -21.00 -17.59
CA GLY A 174 7.98 -21.90 -18.30
C GLY A 174 8.71 -22.84 -17.35
N THR A 175 9.46 -23.79 -17.91
CA THR A 175 10.21 -24.77 -17.11
C THR A 175 11.73 -24.62 -17.28
N GLY A 176 12.48 -25.17 -16.31
CA GLY A 176 13.92 -25.37 -16.39
C GLY A 176 14.75 -24.32 -15.65
N ALA A 177 16.01 -24.69 -15.38
CA ALA A 177 16.91 -23.95 -14.50
C ALA A 177 17.12 -22.47 -14.88
N ASN A 178 17.12 -22.15 -16.18
CA ASN A 178 17.30 -20.77 -16.65
C ASN A 178 16.08 -19.90 -16.34
N ASN A 179 14.87 -20.40 -16.60
CA ASN A 179 13.62 -19.70 -16.30
C ASN A 179 13.46 -19.53 -14.78
N TYR A 180 13.73 -20.61 -14.03
CA TYR A 180 13.71 -20.59 -12.58
C TYR A 180 14.68 -19.55 -12.00
N ARG A 181 15.93 -19.50 -12.48
CA ARG A 181 16.92 -18.49 -12.09
C ARG A 181 16.43 -17.07 -12.38
N PHE A 182 15.89 -16.85 -13.58
CA PHE A 182 15.36 -15.55 -13.99
C PHE A 182 14.24 -15.08 -13.06
N ASN A 183 13.29 -15.96 -12.75
CA ASN A 183 12.18 -15.67 -11.85
C ASN A 183 12.65 -15.43 -10.40
N ILE A 184 13.71 -16.08 -9.92
CA ILE A 184 14.28 -15.73 -8.61
C ILE A 184 14.85 -14.30 -8.61
N LEU A 185 15.60 -13.92 -9.64
CA LEU A 185 16.27 -12.62 -9.67
C LEU A 185 15.31 -11.45 -9.91
N ASN A 186 14.37 -11.63 -10.83
CA ASN A 186 13.52 -10.54 -11.33
C ASN A 186 12.08 -10.62 -10.80
N GLY A 187 11.67 -11.81 -10.35
CA GLY A 187 10.26 -12.11 -10.10
C GLY A 187 9.55 -12.51 -11.38
N TYR A 188 8.58 -13.40 -11.24
CA TYR A 188 7.65 -13.74 -12.31
C TYR A 188 6.76 -12.52 -12.62
N ASP A 189 6.64 -12.19 -13.90
CA ASP A 189 5.87 -11.05 -14.43
C ASP A 189 4.56 -11.53 -15.05
N GLY A 190 3.77 -12.24 -14.23
CA GLY A 190 2.44 -12.71 -14.58
C GLY A 190 1.56 -12.74 -13.34
N GLU A 191 0.26 -12.57 -13.57
CA GLU A 191 -0.73 -12.60 -12.50
C GLU A 191 -0.92 -14.03 -11.98
N LEU A 192 -0.87 -14.19 -10.66
CA LEU A 192 -1.24 -15.43 -9.97
C LEU A 192 -2.34 -15.12 -8.95
N LYS A 193 -3.38 -15.96 -8.92
CA LYS A 193 -4.53 -15.83 -8.02
C LYS A 193 -4.65 -17.01 -7.08
N VAL A 194 -5.23 -16.78 -5.91
CA VAL A 194 -5.72 -17.84 -5.04
C VAL A 194 -6.78 -18.64 -5.80
N GLY A 195 -6.66 -19.96 -5.75
CA GLY A 195 -7.48 -20.91 -6.49
C GLY A 195 -6.88 -21.36 -7.83
N ASP A 196 -5.89 -20.62 -8.37
CA ASP A 196 -5.18 -21.05 -9.57
C ASP A 196 -4.33 -22.30 -9.30
N TYR A 197 -4.04 -23.04 -10.36
CA TYR A 197 -3.12 -24.16 -10.32
C TYR A 197 -1.80 -23.80 -11.01
N VAL A 198 -0.69 -24.13 -10.36
CA VAL A 198 0.67 -23.92 -10.87
C VAL A 198 1.45 -25.22 -10.88
N THR A 199 2.35 -25.35 -11.85
CA THR A 199 3.18 -26.55 -11.99
C THR A 199 4.43 -26.44 -11.12
N THR A 200 4.83 -27.53 -10.46
CA THR A 200 6.09 -27.61 -9.70
C THR A 200 7.30 -27.79 -10.62
N GLU A 201 8.47 -27.33 -10.18
CA GLU A 201 9.74 -27.65 -10.82
C GLU A 201 10.34 -28.93 -10.27
N THR A 202 11.03 -29.67 -11.12
CA THR A 202 11.70 -30.91 -10.74
C THR A 202 13.16 -30.70 -10.40
N GLY A 203 13.63 -31.50 -9.44
CA GLY A 203 15.03 -31.54 -9.04
C GLY A 203 15.40 -30.39 -8.10
N ASN A 204 16.59 -30.50 -7.52
CA ASN A 204 16.95 -29.62 -6.40
C ASN A 204 17.19 -28.16 -6.80
N MET A 205 17.37 -27.87 -8.11
CA MET A 205 17.65 -26.52 -8.64
C MET A 205 18.77 -25.76 -7.88
N SER A 206 19.75 -26.48 -7.32
CA SER A 206 20.70 -25.90 -6.35
C SER A 206 21.51 -24.72 -6.89
N ASN A 207 22.14 -24.86 -8.06
CA ASN A 207 22.98 -23.81 -8.62
C ASN A 207 22.20 -22.52 -8.95
N PRO A 208 21.05 -22.58 -9.66
CA PRO A 208 20.26 -21.37 -9.90
C PRO A 208 19.69 -20.77 -8.60
N THR A 209 19.30 -21.58 -7.61
CA THR A 209 18.89 -21.08 -6.29
C THR A 209 20.02 -20.34 -5.58
N LYS A 210 21.18 -20.99 -5.39
CA LYS A 210 22.31 -20.45 -4.63
C LYS A 210 22.85 -19.16 -5.22
N SER A 211 23.05 -19.13 -6.55
CA SER A 211 23.52 -17.92 -7.22
C SER A 211 22.53 -16.77 -7.07
N SER A 212 21.24 -17.02 -7.30
CA SER A 212 20.23 -15.97 -7.32
C SER A 212 19.89 -15.43 -5.93
N VAL A 213 19.79 -16.30 -4.92
CA VAL A 213 19.53 -15.87 -3.53
C VAL A 213 20.71 -15.06 -2.99
N ASN A 214 21.96 -15.50 -3.24
CA ASN A 214 23.15 -14.71 -2.86
C ASN A 214 23.17 -13.35 -3.55
N GLU A 215 22.79 -13.31 -4.83
CA GLU A 215 22.68 -12.06 -5.57
C GLU A 215 21.61 -11.13 -4.97
N LEU A 216 20.41 -11.62 -4.67
CA LEU A 216 19.37 -10.84 -3.98
C LEU A 216 19.84 -10.31 -2.61
N ILE A 217 20.55 -11.12 -1.83
CA ILE A 217 21.11 -10.69 -0.54
C ILE A 217 22.17 -9.59 -0.74
N SER A 218 23.03 -9.72 -1.75
CA SER A 218 24.06 -8.73 -2.08
C SER A 218 23.49 -7.40 -2.58
N ARG A 219 22.33 -7.42 -3.25
CA ARG A 219 21.64 -6.23 -3.79
C ARG A 219 21.02 -5.32 -2.72
N CYS A 220 20.94 -5.77 -1.46
CA CYS A 220 20.50 -4.93 -0.35
C CYS A 220 21.52 -3.79 -0.12
N ASN A 221 21.14 -2.57 -0.52
CA ASN A 221 21.93 -1.34 -0.45
C ASN A 221 21.47 -0.36 0.65
N HIS A 222 20.50 -0.76 1.49
CA HIS A 222 19.96 0.07 2.56
C HIS A 222 20.95 0.22 3.73
N HIS A 223 20.89 1.38 4.40
CA HIS A 223 21.66 1.69 5.60
C HIS A 223 20.74 2.27 6.69
N PRO A 224 20.65 1.67 7.89
CA PRO A 224 21.25 0.39 8.29
C PRO A 224 20.79 -0.77 7.40
N ARG A 225 21.58 -1.86 7.39
CA ARG A 225 21.29 -3.03 6.55
C ARG A 225 20.00 -3.68 7.04
N CYS A 226 19.11 -4.05 6.11
CA CYS A 226 17.83 -4.64 6.48
C CYS A 226 17.99 -5.95 7.27
N THR A 227 17.13 -6.13 8.25
CA THR A 227 16.90 -7.34 9.06
C THR A 227 15.44 -7.78 8.91
N TYR A 228 15.05 -8.91 9.50
CA TYR A 228 13.67 -9.41 9.36
C TYR A 228 12.64 -8.56 10.13
N ASP A 229 13.09 -7.86 11.18
CA ASP A 229 12.32 -6.99 12.07
C ASP A 229 12.48 -5.50 11.73
N SER A 230 13.41 -5.15 10.83
CA SER A 230 13.62 -3.78 10.37
C SER A 230 14.12 -3.78 8.92
N PHE A 231 13.19 -3.60 7.98
CA PHE A 231 13.49 -3.60 6.55
C PHE A 231 12.72 -2.54 5.80
N ASN A 232 13.27 -2.17 4.63
CA ASN A 232 12.50 -1.43 3.64
C ASN A 232 11.63 -2.43 2.85
N PRO A 233 10.32 -2.20 2.67
CA PRO A 233 9.42 -3.09 1.92
C PRO A 233 9.89 -3.46 0.51
N ASP A 234 10.63 -2.58 -0.16
CA ASP A 234 11.16 -2.76 -1.52
C ASP A 234 12.56 -3.43 -1.53
N CYS A 235 13.05 -3.89 -0.38
CA CYS A 235 14.35 -4.55 -0.31
C CYS A 235 14.36 -5.84 -1.15
N SER A 236 15.44 -6.04 -1.91
CA SER A 236 15.67 -7.26 -2.72
C SER A 236 15.62 -8.58 -1.93
N ARG A 237 15.72 -8.52 -0.60
CA ARG A 237 15.66 -9.67 0.30
C ARG A 237 14.23 -10.03 0.71
N VAL A 238 13.29 -9.11 0.55
CA VAL A 238 11.87 -9.32 0.83
C VAL A 238 11.25 -9.85 -0.46
N VAL A 239 10.81 -11.10 -0.43
CA VAL A 239 10.29 -11.80 -1.61
C VAL A 239 8.88 -12.30 -1.36
N THR A 240 8.04 -12.26 -2.40
CA THR A 240 6.72 -12.88 -2.36
C THR A 240 6.84 -14.36 -2.74
N VAL A 241 6.33 -15.22 -1.88
CA VAL A 241 6.29 -16.69 -2.07
C VAL A 241 4.84 -17.17 -2.12
N VAL A 242 4.64 -18.37 -2.67
CA VAL A 242 3.33 -18.96 -2.88
C VAL A 242 3.04 -19.97 -1.77
N ILE A 243 1.85 -19.90 -1.17
CA ILE A 243 1.33 -20.94 -0.28
C ILE A 243 0.48 -21.89 -1.11
N VAL A 244 0.78 -23.18 -1.05
CA VAL A 244 0.08 -24.21 -1.84
C VAL A 244 -0.58 -25.26 -0.95
N ASP A 245 -1.49 -26.03 -1.53
CA ASP A 245 -2.19 -27.13 -0.86
C ASP A 245 -1.26 -28.27 -0.43
N ASP A 246 -0.47 -28.82 -1.35
CA ASP A 246 0.39 -29.97 -1.10
C ASP A 246 1.63 -29.93 -2.00
N LEU A 247 2.80 -30.21 -1.44
CA LEU A 247 4.06 -30.38 -2.18
C LEU A 247 4.55 -31.83 -2.18
N ASP A 248 3.83 -32.78 -1.55
CA ASP A 248 4.06 -34.22 -1.65
C ASP A 248 3.63 -34.79 -3.00
N VAL A 249 4.24 -34.26 -4.06
CA VAL A 249 3.96 -34.59 -5.44
C VAL A 249 5.18 -35.16 -6.14
N ASN A 250 4.94 -36.15 -7.00
CA ASN A 250 6.01 -36.81 -7.74
C ASN A 250 6.41 -36.01 -8.97
N GLY A 251 7.63 -35.47 -8.93
CA GLY A 251 8.21 -34.77 -10.06
C GLY A 251 7.48 -33.45 -10.38
N ARG A 252 7.09 -33.25 -11.65
CA ARG A 252 6.27 -32.10 -12.05
C ARG A 252 4.81 -32.45 -11.86
N SER A 253 4.15 -31.72 -10.98
CA SER A 253 2.72 -31.85 -10.73
C SER A 253 2.08 -30.48 -10.64
N SER A 254 0.76 -30.47 -10.72
CA SER A 254 -0.05 -29.28 -10.55
C SER A 254 -0.46 -29.16 -9.08
N VAL A 255 -0.21 -28.01 -8.47
CA VAL A 255 -0.56 -27.69 -7.07
C VAL A 255 -1.43 -26.44 -7.03
N GLN A 256 -2.36 -26.36 -6.09
CA GLN A 256 -3.29 -25.23 -6.00
C GLN A 256 -2.70 -24.11 -5.15
N ILE A 257 -2.83 -22.87 -5.61
CA ILE A 257 -2.47 -21.69 -4.82
C ILE A 257 -3.55 -21.45 -3.76
N LEU A 258 -3.16 -21.49 -2.50
CA LEU A 258 -4.04 -21.17 -1.36
C LEU A 258 -3.81 -19.76 -0.82
N GLY A 259 -2.66 -19.15 -1.10
CA GLY A 259 -2.31 -17.82 -0.61
C GLY A 259 -0.93 -17.36 -1.03
N PHE A 260 -0.55 -16.20 -0.50
CA PHE A 260 0.77 -15.61 -0.71
C PHE A 260 1.32 -15.11 0.62
N ALA A 261 2.64 -15.20 0.79
CA ALA A 261 3.34 -14.72 1.97
C ALA A 261 4.56 -13.88 1.58
N SER A 262 5.02 -13.03 2.49
CA SER A 262 6.28 -12.31 2.35
C SER A 262 7.37 -13.01 3.15
N PHE A 263 8.53 -13.20 2.54
CA PHE A 263 9.65 -13.91 3.12
C PHE A 263 10.93 -13.07 3.04
N PHE A 264 11.61 -12.91 4.16
CA PHE A 264 12.88 -12.20 4.25
C PHE A 264 14.06 -13.16 4.17
N LEU A 265 14.80 -13.11 3.08
CA LEU A 265 15.95 -13.99 2.81
C LEU A 265 17.14 -13.66 3.73
N ILE A 266 17.59 -14.66 4.50
CA ILE A 266 18.78 -14.52 5.36
C ILE A 266 20.01 -15.19 4.73
N ALA A 267 19.85 -16.39 4.17
CA ALA A 267 20.96 -17.19 3.67
C ALA A 267 20.50 -18.25 2.65
N VAL A 268 21.46 -18.69 1.84
CA VAL A 268 21.39 -19.94 1.11
C VAL A 268 22.63 -20.77 1.43
N GLU A 269 22.41 -21.97 1.95
CA GLU A 269 23.45 -22.85 2.48
C GLU A 269 23.57 -24.12 1.62
N GLY A 270 24.74 -24.77 1.71
CA GLY A 270 25.05 -25.99 0.97
C GLY A 270 25.13 -25.82 -0.56
N GLN A 271 25.23 -26.95 -1.27
CA GLN A 271 25.25 -27.01 -2.74
C GLN A 271 24.93 -28.44 -3.20
N GLY A 272 24.55 -28.62 -4.46
CA GLY A 272 24.29 -29.94 -5.02
C GLY A 272 22.99 -30.47 -4.45
N ASN A 273 23.05 -31.51 -3.62
CA ASN A 273 21.89 -32.01 -2.89
C ASN A 273 21.64 -31.25 -1.58
N GLU A 274 22.55 -30.43 -1.06
CA GLU A 274 22.34 -29.80 0.26
C GLU A 274 21.87 -28.34 0.19
N CYS A 275 21.27 -27.93 -0.94
CA CYS A 275 20.90 -26.53 -1.16
C CYS A 275 19.67 -26.11 -0.37
N VAL A 276 19.89 -25.34 0.70
CA VAL A 276 18.85 -24.92 1.65
C VAL A 276 18.67 -23.40 1.61
N VAL A 277 17.44 -22.92 1.48
CA VAL A 277 17.13 -21.47 1.57
C VAL A 277 16.50 -21.19 2.92
N LYS A 278 17.08 -20.25 3.67
CA LYS A 278 16.61 -19.86 5.01
C LYS A 278 16.16 -18.41 5.05
N GLY A 279 15.26 -18.12 5.97
CA GLY A 279 14.77 -16.76 6.20
C GLY A 279 13.63 -16.72 7.20
N TYR A 280 12.88 -15.62 7.18
CA TYR A 280 11.80 -15.35 8.12
C TYR A 280 10.56 -14.96 7.35
N PHE A 281 9.40 -15.49 7.71
CA PHE A 281 8.15 -14.88 7.27
C PHE A 281 8.00 -13.52 7.95
N VAL A 282 7.63 -12.52 7.17
CA VAL A 282 7.45 -11.13 7.60
C VAL A 282 6.11 -10.61 7.11
N ARG A 283 5.54 -9.64 7.84
CA ARG A 283 4.35 -8.94 7.36
C ARG A 283 4.78 -7.88 6.35
N ASN A 284 4.08 -7.81 5.23
CA ASN A 284 4.38 -6.80 4.21
C ASN A 284 3.14 -6.41 3.41
N VAL A 285 3.18 -5.21 2.84
CA VAL A 285 2.17 -4.72 1.90
C VAL A 285 2.60 -5.03 0.48
N THR A 286 1.64 -5.43 -0.35
CA THR A 286 1.83 -5.46 -1.81
C THR A 286 0.62 -4.89 -2.54
N GLN A 287 0.80 -4.66 -3.84
CA GLN A 287 -0.29 -4.30 -4.75
C GLN A 287 -0.91 -5.57 -5.33
N GLY A 288 -2.24 -5.65 -5.29
CA GLY A 288 -2.97 -6.83 -5.69
C GLY A 288 -4.47 -6.75 -5.44
N GLU A 289 -5.20 -7.77 -5.88
CA GLU A 289 -6.55 -8.01 -5.38
C GLU A 289 -6.47 -8.54 -3.95
N SER A 290 -7.45 -8.19 -3.14
CA SER A 290 -7.49 -8.52 -1.72
C SER A 290 -8.94 -8.60 -1.26
N ASN A 291 -9.23 -9.44 -0.27
CA ASN A 291 -10.55 -9.52 0.33
C ASN A 291 -10.47 -9.81 1.84
N GLU A 292 -11.59 -9.70 2.53
CA GLU A 292 -11.68 -9.88 3.99
C GLU A 292 -11.82 -11.36 4.41
N VAL A 293 -12.13 -12.27 3.48
CA VAL A 293 -12.44 -13.69 3.77
C VAL A 293 -11.21 -14.58 3.62
N GLN A 294 -10.24 -14.18 2.80
CA GLN A 294 -9.03 -14.91 2.52
C GLN A 294 -8.18 -15.08 3.78
N LYS A 295 -7.65 -16.30 4.01
CA LYS A 295 -6.68 -16.55 5.08
C LYS A 295 -5.44 -15.68 4.87
N ASN A 296 -5.05 -14.95 5.91
CA ASN A 296 -3.91 -14.05 5.86
C ASN A 296 -2.61 -14.77 6.25
N TYR A 297 -1.66 -14.85 5.33
CA TYR A 297 -0.33 -15.43 5.54
C TYR A 297 0.77 -14.36 5.69
N GLY A 298 0.40 -13.13 6.06
CA GLY A 298 1.30 -12.00 6.31
C GLY A 298 1.52 -11.07 5.12
N LEU A 299 1.10 -11.46 3.91
CA LEU A 299 1.09 -10.55 2.76
C LEU A 299 -0.30 -9.93 2.59
N SER A 300 -0.39 -8.62 2.77
CA SER A 300 -1.67 -7.89 2.79
C SER A 300 -1.70 -6.77 1.76
N GLY A 301 -2.91 -6.42 1.33
CA GLY A 301 -3.21 -5.19 0.61
C GLY A 301 -3.85 -4.19 1.57
N VAL A 302 -3.44 -2.92 1.48
CA VAL A 302 -4.09 -1.82 2.19
C VAL A 302 -4.91 -1.03 1.18
N LYS A 303 -6.23 -0.93 1.40
CA LYS A 303 -7.15 -0.24 0.47
C LYS A 303 -8.06 0.72 1.22
N LEU A 304 -8.34 1.84 0.57
CA LEU A 304 -9.38 2.76 0.99
C LEU A 304 -10.75 2.14 0.69
N THR A 305 -11.62 2.15 1.70
CA THR A 305 -13.02 1.76 1.60
C THR A 305 -13.88 2.98 1.91
N GLN A 306 -14.88 3.23 1.07
CA GLN A 306 -15.85 4.30 1.30
C GLN A 306 -16.82 3.94 2.42
#